data_AF-A0A4Q5M4T7-F1
#
_entry.id   AF-A0A4Q5M4T7-F1
#
_cell.length_a   1.000
_cell.length_b   1.000
_cell.length_c   1.000
_cell.angle_alpha   90.00
_cell.angle_beta   90.00
_cell.angle_gamma   90.00
#
_symmetry.space_group_name_H-M   'P 1'
#
loop_
_entity.id
_entity.type
_entity.pdbx_description
1 polymer ?
#
loop_
_entity_poly.entity_id
_entity_poly.type
_entity_poly.pdbx_seq_one_letter_code
_entity_poly.pdbx_strand_id
1 'polypeptide(L)'
;MIKTNYLENIKLLRQKIPVGVSDALRVLEIAEGNVEEAENLIKKEFLNILIEKTGVNADIAQKALFKNKFDIGAALIEIEKQIYSSTELILKRCVREKEYAIRSILEVIERKIEADTQEYQSLKLYGWFNFELLKTLDAILFSFAAIAEWLSYEYYEDFNYAIGCHMEEVTEQIEKALHLPEIADFIRVSNERQSYFYEKYKNKKNGYFKAYEKLMEDAAFKQAKNGYYSNKEHLINSLYEFVKTHINHFP
;
A
#
# COMPACT_ATOMS: atom_id res chain seq x y z
N MET A 1 -3.50 -52.63 21.21
CA MET A 1 -2.26 -52.34 20.46
C MET A 1 -2.60 -51.40 19.29
N ILE A 2 -2.90 -50.11 19.55
CA ILE A 2 -3.60 -49.20 18.60
C ILE A 2 -2.78 -47.93 18.25
N LYS A 3 -1.53 -47.80 18.69
CA LYS A 3 -0.72 -46.57 18.46
C LYS A 3 0.09 -46.55 17.16
N THR A 4 0.22 -47.66 16.44
CA THR A 4 1.16 -47.78 15.30
C THR A 4 0.59 -47.32 13.96
N ASN A 5 -0.73 -47.16 13.80
CA ASN A 5 -1.36 -46.83 12.49
C ASN A 5 -1.54 -45.32 12.25
N TYR A 6 -1.64 -44.50 13.31
CA TYR A 6 -1.96 -43.07 13.15
C TYR A 6 -0.85 -42.26 12.48
N LEU A 7 0.42 -42.60 12.69
CA LEU A 7 1.55 -41.90 12.04
C LEU A 7 1.57 -42.14 10.52
N GLU A 8 1.24 -43.34 10.07
CA GLU A 8 1.14 -43.66 8.64
C GLU A 8 -0.11 -43.02 8.02
N ASN A 9 -1.25 -43.07 8.71
CA ASN A 9 -2.48 -42.43 8.28
C ASN A 9 -2.34 -40.89 8.17
N ILE A 10 -1.61 -40.24 9.08
CA ILE A 10 -1.30 -38.81 8.98
C ILE A 10 -0.46 -38.53 7.73
N LYS A 11 0.56 -39.36 7.43
CA LYS A 11 1.38 -39.20 6.22
C LYS A 11 0.54 -39.34 4.96
N LEU A 12 -0.32 -40.36 4.90
CA LEU A 12 -1.21 -40.61 3.76
C LEU A 12 -2.21 -39.46 3.56
N LEU A 13 -2.81 -38.95 4.64
CA LEU A 13 -3.73 -37.82 4.59
C LEU A 13 -3.03 -36.54 4.09
N ARG A 14 -1.81 -36.26 4.58
CA ARG A 14 -1.02 -35.08 4.21
C ARG A 14 -0.47 -35.14 2.78
N GLN A 15 -0.39 -36.32 2.16
CA GLN A 15 -0.09 -36.45 0.74
C GLN A 15 -1.28 -36.03 -0.13
N LYS A 16 -2.50 -36.12 0.39
CA LYS A 16 -3.73 -35.78 -0.34
C LYS A 16 -4.18 -34.34 -0.13
N ILE A 17 -4.00 -33.80 1.09
CA ILE A 17 -4.41 -32.43 1.46
C ILE A 17 -3.29 -31.75 2.26
N PRO A 18 -2.98 -30.47 1.98
CA PRO A 18 -2.02 -29.69 2.76
C PRO A 18 -2.59 -29.35 4.14
N VAL A 19 -2.46 -30.28 5.10
CA VAL A 19 -2.93 -30.13 6.48
C VAL A 19 -1.79 -30.24 7.50
N GLY A 20 -1.92 -29.51 8.61
CA GLY A 20 -1.01 -29.58 9.75
C GLY A 20 -1.09 -30.93 10.49
N VAL A 21 -0.03 -31.31 11.21
CA VAL A 21 0.01 -32.60 11.92
C VAL A 21 -1.07 -32.70 12.99
N SER A 22 -1.28 -31.62 13.75
CA SER A 22 -2.28 -31.58 14.83
C SER A 22 -3.71 -31.72 14.29
N ASP A 23 -4.03 -31.02 13.21
CA ASP A 23 -5.35 -31.09 12.58
C ASP A 23 -5.59 -32.47 11.93
N ALA A 24 -4.57 -33.02 11.26
CA ALA A 24 -4.62 -34.38 10.71
C ALA A 24 -4.89 -35.43 11.80
N LEU A 25 -4.23 -35.32 12.96
CA LEU A 25 -4.46 -36.23 14.08
C LEU A 25 -5.89 -36.11 14.60
N ARG A 26 -6.38 -34.89 14.83
CA ARG A 26 -7.74 -34.63 15.31
C ARG A 26 -8.80 -35.25 14.40
N VAL A 27 -8.71 -35.04 13.08
CA VAL A 27 -9.73 -35.57 12.18
C VAL A 27 -9.64 -37.09 12.01
N LEU A 28 -8.44 -37.66 12.13
CA LEU A 28 -8.26 -39.12 12.10
C LEU A 28 -8.80 -39.77 13.37
N GLU A 29 -8.68 -39.13 14.53
CA GLU A 29 -9.30 -39.61 15.78
C GLU A 29 -10.83 -39.61 15.66
N ILE A 30 -11.42 -38.56 15.06
CA ILE A 30 -12.86 -38.47 14.81
C ILE A 30 -13.33 -39.53 13.80
N ALA A 31 -12.54 -39.78 12.75
CA ALA A 31 -12.84 -40.77 11.72
C ALA A 31 -12.41 -42.20 12.10
N GLU A 32 -12.07 -42.46 13.37
CA GLU A 32 -11.62 -43.78 13.87
C GLU A 32 -10.44 -44.40 13.06
N GLY A 33 -9.58 -43.54 12.50
CA GLY A 33 -8.44 -43.94 11.67
C GLY A 33 -8.75 -44.12 10.18
N ASN A 34 -9.98 -43.84 9.72
CA ASN A 34 -10.33 -43.85 8.30
C ASN A 34 -9.82 -42.60 7.57
N VAL A 35 -8.87 -42.79 6.66
CA VAL A 35 -8.22 -41.70 5.92
C VAL A 35 -9.17 -41.00 4.94
N GLU A 36 -10.09 -41.72 4.29
CA GLU A 36 -11.02 -41.10 3.32
C GLU A 36 -12.09 -40.25 4.02
N GLU A 37 -12.57 -40.71 5.18
CA GLU A 37 -13.52 -39.97 5.98
C GLU A 37 -12.87 -38.74 6.62
N ALA A 38 -11.64 -38.88 7.14
CA ALA A 38 -10.85 -37.74 7.62
C ALA A 38 -10.57 -36.70 6.52
N GLU A 39 -10.30 -37.15 5.29
CA GLU A 39 -10.13 -36.28 4.12
C GLU A 39 -11.40 -35.48 3.85
N ASN A 40 -12.57 -36.12 3.83
CA ASN A 40 -13.85 -35.45 3.60
C ASN A 40 -14.22 -34.46 4.72
N LEU A 41 -13.90 -34.80 5.98
CA LEU A 41 -14.08 -33.90 7.12
C LEU A 41 -13.24 -32.63 6.95
N ILE A 42 -11.96 -32.75 6.61
CA ILE A 42 -11.09 -31.58 6.37
C ILE A 42 -11.62 -30.74 5.21
N LYS A 43 -11.99 -31.37 4.08
CA LYS A 43 -12.53 -30.63 2.93
C LYS A 43 -13.76 -29.80 3.31
N LYS A 44 -14.65 -30.35 4.14
CA LYS A 44 -15.84 -29.67 4.63
C LYS A 44 -15.47 -28.53 5.60
N GLU A 45 -14.53 -28.76 6.51
CA GLU A 45 -14.03 -27.72 7.42
C GLU A 45 -13.39 -26.55 6.64
N PHE A 46 -12.53 -26.83 5.67
CA PHE A 46 -11.91 -25.80 4.83
C PHE A 46 -12.94 -25.00 4.03
N LEU A 47 -13.96 -25.67 3.50
CA LEU A 47 -15.06 -25.02 2.80
C LEU A 47 -15.81 -24.06 3.73
N ASN A 48 -16.17 -24.52 4.94
CA ASN A 48 -16.86 -23.69 5.93
C ASN A 48 -16.01 -22.48 6.34
N ILE A 49 -14.71 -22.67 6.60
CA ILE A 49 -13.80 -21.57 6.94
C ILE A 49 -13.76 -20.52 5.84
N LEU A 50 -13.71 -20.93 4.56
CA LEU A 50 -13.72 -19.97 3.44
C LEU A 50 -15.04 -19.24 3.34
N ILE A 51 -16.18 -19.93 3.45
CA ILE A 51 -17.51 -19.30 3.42
C ILE A 51 -17.64 -18.28 4.57
N GLU A 52 -17.24 -18.65 5.79
CA GLU A 52 -17.31 -17.77 6.96
C GLU A 52 -16.39 -16.55 6.82
N LYS A 53 -15.16 -16.73 6.31
CA LYS A 53 -14.19 -15.65 6.18
C LYS A 53 -14.48 -14.69 5.02
N THR A 54 -15.07 -15.19 3.94
CA THR A 54 -15.22 -14.41 2.69
C THR A 54 -16.67 -14.01 2.40
N GLY A 55 -17.64 -14.69 3.02
CA GLY A 55 -19.06 -14.48 2.76
C GLY A 55 -19.54 -15.01 1.40
N VAL A 56 -18.69 -15.70 0.63
CA VAL A 56 -19.07 -16.24 -0.69
C VAL A 56 -19.91 -17.50 -0.57
N ASN A 57 -20.62 -17.82 -1.65
CA ASN A 57 -21.38 -19.07 -1.72
C ASN A 57 -20.45 -20.31 -1.73
N ALA A 58 -21.03 -21.46 -1.39
CA ALA A 58 -20.29 -22.72 -1.32
C ALA A 58 -19.65 -23.13 -2.65
N ASP A 59 -20.27 -22.83 -3.79
CA ASP A 59 -19.76 -23.18 -5.11
C ASP A 59 -18.46 -22.43 -5.46
N ILE A 60 -18.38 -21.13 -5.15
CA ILE A 60 -17.18 -20.31 -5.37
C ILE A 60 -16.06 -20.78 -4.45
N ALA A 61 -16.36 -20.98 -3.16
CA ALA A 61 -15.37 -21.46 -2.19
C ALA A 61 -14.84 -22.85 -2.55
N GLN A 62 -15.72 -23.76 -3.02
CA GLN A 62 -15.33 -25.09 -3.45
C GLN A 62 -14.45 -25.06 -4.71
N LYS A 63 -14.81 -24.25 -5.72
CA LYS A 63 -13.99 -24.09 -6.93
C LYS A 63 -12.59 -23.55 -6.60
N ALA A 64 -12.50 -22.56 -5.72
CA ALA A 64 -11.22 -22.00 -5.29
C ALA A 64 -10.35 -23.05 -4.55
N LEU A 65 -10.94 -23.86 -3.66
CA LEU A 65 -10.22 -24.95 -2.99
C LEU A 65 -9.69 -25.98 -3.98
N PHE A 66 -10.52 -26.42 -4.93
CA PHE A 66 -10.09 -27.40 -5.93
C PHE A 66 -8.95 -26.87 -6.81
N LYS A 67 -9.06 -25.63 -7.28
CA LYS A 67 -8.03 -25.00 -8.11
C LYS A 67 -6.69 -24.87 -7.38
N ASN A 68 -6.72 -24.62 -6.07
CA ASN A 68 -5.53 -24.46 -5.24
C ASN A 68 -5.14 -25.74 -4.47
N LYS A 69 -5.61 -26.92 -4.90
CA LYS A 69 -5.27 -28.22 -4.27
C LYS A 69 -5.52 -28.24 -2.76
N PHE A 70 -6.60 -27.62 -2.32
CA PHE A 70 -7.01 -27.47 -0.92
C PHE A 70 -6.03 -26.69 -0.02
N ASP A 71 -5.12 -25.90 -0.60
CA ASP A 71 -4.42 -24.86 0.14
C ASP A 71 -5.39 -23.72 0.47
N ILE A 72 -5.78 -23.63 1.75
CA ILE A 72 -6.76 -22.65 2.21
C ILE A 72 -6.27 -21.21 2.09
N GLY A 73 -4.96 -20.97 2.22
CA GLY A 73 -4.37 -19.64 2.11
C GLY A 73 -4.40 -19.15 0.67
N ALA A 74 -3.98 -20.00 -0.26
CA ALA A 74 -4.02 -19.69 -1.68
C ALA A 74 -5.47 -19.54 -2.19
N ALA A 75 -6.39 -20.40 -1.74
CA ALA A 75 -7.81 -20.30 -2.09
C ALA A 75 -8.45 -19.00 -1.55
N LEU A 76 -8.10 -18.60 -0.32
CA LEU A 76 -8.56 -17.33 0.25
C LEU A 76 -8.08 -16.13 -0.58
N ILE A 77 -6.79 -16.11 -0.94
CA ILE A 77 -6.21 -15.05 -1.78
C ILE A 77 -6.90 -14.99 -3.15
N GLU A 78 -7.22 -16.14 -3.75
CA GLU A 78 -7.93 -16.17 -5.04
C GLU A 78 -9.34 -15.60 -4.93
N ILE A 79 -10.09 -15.97 -3.89
CA ILE A 79 -11.44 -15.43 -3.66
C ILE A 79 -11.37 -13.92 -3.41
N GLU A 80 -10.44 -13.49 -2.56
CA GLU A 80 -10.22 -12.07 -2.26
C GLU A 80 -9.98 -11.24 -3.53
N LYS A 81 -9.17 -11.74 -4.47
CA LYS A 81 -8.90 -11.08 -5.76
C LYS A 81 -10.10 -10.99 -6.70
N GLN A 82 -11.12 -11.81 -6.49
CA GLN A 82 -12.36 -11.75 -7.28
C GLN A 82 -13.37 -10.74 -6.72
N ILE A 83 -13.26 -10.42 -5.42
CA ILE A 83 -14.22 -9.57 -4.70
C ILE A 83 -13.70 -8.16 -4.55
N TYR A 84 -12.40 -8.01 -4.30
CA TYR A 84 -11.77 -6.75 -3.94
C TYR A 84 -10.75 -6.33 -5.00
N SER A 85 -10.70 -5.02 -5.25
CA SER A 85 -9.61 -4.36 -5.96
C SER A 85 -8.27 -4.52 -5.24
N SER A 86 -7.16 -4.26 -5.95
CA SER A 86 -5.83 -4.36 -5.34
C SER A 86 -5.68 -3.35 -4.19
N THR A 87 -6.21 -2.15 -4.36
CA THR A 87 -6.23 -1.09 -3.35
C THR A 87 -7.04 -1.50 -2.11
N GLU A 88 -8.22 -2.08 -2.27
CA GLU A 88 -9.02 -2.56 -1.13
C GLU A 88 -8.29 -3.63 -0.31
N LEU A 89 -7.57 -4.54 -0.97
CA LEU A 89 -6.74 -5.53 -0.30
C LEU A 89 -5.58 -4.89 0.47
N ILE A 90 -4.93 -3.87 -0.10
CA ILE A 90 -3.87 -3.13 0.59
C ILE A 90 -4.43 -2.45 1.85
N LEU A 91 -5.56 -1.76 1.73
CA LEU A 91 -6.20 -1.07 2.87
C LEU A 91 -6.57 -2.05 4.00
N LYS A 92 -7.11 -3.22 3.65
CA LYS A 92 -7.44 -4.27 4.63
C LYS A 92 -6.23 -4.87 5.34
N ARG A 93 -5.10 -5.00 4.64
CA ARG A 93 -3.86 -5.59 5.19
C ARG A 93 -3.06 -4.58 5.99
N CYS A 94 -3.06 -3.31 5.59
CA CYS A 94 -2.15 -2.29 6.09
C CYS A 94 -2.84 -1.28 7.02
N VAL A 95 -3.84 -1.72 7.81
CA VAL A 95 -4.65 -0.83 8.68
C VAL A 95 -3.78 -0.01 9.66
N ARG A 96 -2.66 -0.59 10.12
CA ARG A 96 -1.74 0.04 11.07
C ARG A 96 -0.51 0.69 10.42
N GLU A 97 -0.30 0.46 9.12
CA GLU A 97 0.90 0.85 8.39
C GLU A 97 0.50 1.75 7.21
N LYS A 98 -0.03 2.94 7.53
CA LYS A 98 -0.66 3.83 6.54
C LYS A 98 0.32 4.37 5.49
N GLU A 99 1.53 4.75 5.89
CA GLU A 99 2.57 5.18 4.95
C GLU A 99 2.93 4.06 3.95
N TYR A 100 3.07 2.82 4.46
CA TYR A 100 3.30 1.65 3.62
C TYR A 100 2.13 1.42 2.66
N ALA A 101 0.89 1.53 3.15
CA ALA A 101 -0.30 1.41 2.33
C ALA A 101 -0.31 2.43 1.19
N ILE A 102 -0.04 3.71 1.47
CA ILE A 102 0.01 4.79 0.47
C ILE A 102 1.03 4.47 -0.62
N ARG A 103 2.26 4.07 -0.24
CA ARG A 103 3.29 3.70 -1.21
C ARG A 103 2.88 2.50 -2.05
N SER A 104 2.32 1.45 -1.43
CA SER A 104 1.86 0.27 -2.17
C SER A 104 0.70 0.58 -3.12
N ILE A 105 -0.20 1.50 -2.76
CA ILE A 105 -1.29 1.94 -3.65
C ILE A 105 -0.71 2.71 -4.84
N LEU A 106 0.27 3.58 -4.62
CA LEU A 106 0.97 4.28 -5.69
C LEU A 106 1.64 3.30 -6.67
N GLU A 107 2.27 2.22 -6.18
CA GLU A 107 2.83 1.15 -7.01
C GLU A 107 1.77 0.36 -7.81
N VAL A 108 0.53 0.26 -7.32
CA VAL A 108 -0.57 -0.35 -8.09
C VAL A 108 -1.02 0.59 -9.20
N ILE A 109 -1.15 1.88 -8.90
CA ILE A 109 -1.49 2.91 -9.90
C ILE A 109 -0.42 2.93 -11.00
N GLU A 110 0.86 2.92 -10.63
CA GLU A 110 1.99 2.84 -11.56
C GLU A 110 1.83 1.70 -12.56
N ARG A 111 1.66 0.48 -12.03
CA ARG A 111 1.53 -0.74 -12.85
C ARG A 111 0.30 -0.72 -13.76
N LYS A 112 -0.80 -0.09 -13.31
CA LYS A 112 -1.99 0.07 -14.14
C LYS A 112 -1.73 1.03 -15.30
N ILE A 113 -1.10 2.17 -15.05
CA ILE A 113 -0.75 3.12 -16.10
C ILE A 113 0.20 2.46 -17.11
N GLU A 114 1.23 1.75 -16.63
CA GLU A 114 2.17 0.97 -17.45
C GLU A 114 1.46 -0.04 -18.36
N ALA A 115 0.44 -0.72 -17.85
CA ALA A 115 -0.35 -1.69 -18.62
C ALA A 115 -1.24 -0.99 -19.67
N ASP A 116 -1.79 0.17 -19.34
CA ASP A 116 -2.73 0.91 -20.20
C ASP A 116 -2.04 1.67 -21.33
N THR A 117 -0.84 2.24 -21.08
CA THR A 117 -0.15 3.08 -22.06
C THR A 117 0.57 2.29 -23.16
N GLN A 118 0.86 1.00 -22.95
CA GLN A 118 1.63 0.12 -23.88
C GLN A 118 2.97 0.70 -24.37
N GLU A 119 3.39 1.84 -23.84
CA GLU A 119 4.62 2.53 -24.15
C GLU A 119 5.61 2.27 -23.00
N TYR A 120 6.84 1.90 -23.37
CA TYR A 120 7.98 1.96 -22.47
C TYR A 120 8.41 3.42 -22.18
N GLN A 121 7.46 4.37 -22.14
CA GLN A 121 7.73 5.64 -21.52
C GLN A 121 7.95 5.35 -20.04
N SER A 122 9.15 5.60 -19.57
CA SER A 122 9.48 5.38 -18.17
C SER A 122 8.59 6.28 -17.33
N LEU A 123 7.58 5.69 -16.66
CA LEU A 123 6.74 6.38 -15.68
C LEU A 123 7.61 7.12 -14.65
N LYS A 124 8.79 6.56 -14.39
CA LYS A 124 9.83 7.15 -13.57
C LYS A 124 10.90 7.85 -14.40
N LEU A 125 11.08 9.14 -14.17
CA LEU A 125 12.27 9.89 -14.56
C LEU A 125 13.22 9.95 -13.36
N TYR A 126 14.40 9.34 -13.48
CA TYR A 126 15.39 9.28 -12.37
C TYR A 126 14.89 8.63 -11.07
N GLY A 127 13.94 7.69 -11.16
CA GLY A 127 13.40 6.98 -10.00
C GLY A 127 12.13 7.59 -9.40
N TRP A 128 11.70 8.75 -9.90
CA TRP A 128 10.51 9.49 -9.46
C TRP A 128 9.49 9.62 -10.59
N PHE A 129 8.20 9.63 -10.28
CA PHE A 129 7.14 9.79 -11.27
C PHE A 129 7.34 11.05 -12.10
N ASN A 130 7.13 10.90 -13.40
CA ASN A 130 6.96 12.03 -14.29
C ASN A 130 5.62 12.71 -13.98
N PHE A 131 5.67 13.89 -13.35
CA PHE A 131 4.47 14.66 -12.97
C PHE A 131 3.58 15.02 -14.16
N GLU A 132 4.13 15.16 -15.38
CA GLU A 132 3.33 15.40 -16.58
C GLU A 132 2.47 14.18 -16.94
N LEU A 133 2.95 12.96 -16.67
CA LEU A 133 2.14 11.75 -16.82
C LEU A 133 1.09 11.63 -15.70
N LEU A 134 1.42 12.02 -14.46
CA LEU A 134 0.43 12.06 -13.38
C LEU A 134 -0.75 12.99 -13.71
N LYS A 135 -0.51 14.12 -14.37
CA LYS A 135 -1.56 15.06 -14.81
C LYS A 135 -2.55 14.47 -15.82
N THR A 136 -2.24 13.33 -16.43
CA THR A 136 -3.17 12.63 -17.36
C THR A 136 -4.20 11.77 -16.65
N LEU A 137 -4.01 11.49 -15.37
CA LEU A 137 -4.93 10.72 -14.54
C LEU A 137 -6.23 11.50 -14.27
N ASP A 138 -7.29 10.79 -13.89
CA ASP A 138 -8.47 11.49 -13.37
C ASP A 138 -8.12 12.25 -12.09
N ALA A 139 -8.91 13.28 -11.78
CA ALA A 139 -8.59 14.24 -10.72
C ALA A 139 -8.32 13.56 -9.36
N ILE A 140 -9.04 12.49 -9.01
CA ILE A 140 -8.88 11.80 -7.73
C ILE A 140 -7.55 11.04 -7.69
N LEU A 141 -7.25 10.28 -8.75
CA LEU A 141 -5.97 9.57 -8.85
C LEU A 141 -4.78 10.53 -8.93
N PHE A 142 -4.91 11.65 -9.64
CA PHE A 142 -3.89 12.70 -9.68
C PHE A 142 -3.64 13.29 -8.28
N SER A 143 -4.69 13.70 -7.57
CA SER A 143 -4.56 14.26 -6.21
C SER A 143 -3.83 13.30 -5.28
N PHE A 144 -4.20 12.02 -5.31
CA PHE A 144 -3.52 11.01 -4.51
C PHE A 144 -2.06 10.84 -4.93
N ALA A 145 -1.81 10.60 -6.22
CA ALA A 145 -0.50 10.24 -6.73
C ALA A 145 0.51 11.37 -6.56
N ALA A 146 0.12 12.63 -6.80
CA ALA A 146 0.99 13.79 -6.61
C ALA A 146 1.48 13.92 -5.15
N ILE A 147 0.58 13.75 -4.18
CA ILE A 147 0.92 13.85 -2.75
C ILE A 147 1.72 12.62 -2.30
N ALA A 148 1.30 11.41 -2.69
CA ALA A 148 1.99 10.17 -2.33
C ALA A 148 3.42 10.10 -2.88
N GLU A 149 3.60 10.60 -4.10
CA GLU A 149 4.92 10.71 -4.73
C GLU A 149 5.80 11.72 -4.01
N TRP A 150 5.26 12.91 -3.70
CA TRP A 150 6.01 13.93 -2.98
C TRP A 150 6.42 13.47 -1.57
N LEU A 151 5.54 12.75 -0.86
CA LEU A 151 5.86 12.13 0.43
C LEU A 151 6.97 11.07 0.31
N SER A 152 6.96 10.30 -0.78
CA SER A 152 8.04 9.35 -1.07
C SER A 152 9.34 10.09 -1.34
N TYR A 153 9.31 11.16 -2.13
CA TYR A 153 10.47 12.02 -2.39
C TYR A 153 11.05 12.61 -1.11
N GLU A 154 10.21 13.19 -0.25
CA GLU A 154 10.63 13.75 1.04
C GLU A 154 11.26 12.71 1.96
N TYR A 155 10.73 11.48 1.97
CA TYR A 155 11.30 10.41 2.77
C TYR A 155 12.74 10.03 2.35
N TYR A 156 13.03 10.00 1.04
CA TYR A 156 14.35 9.62 0.55
C TYR A 156 15.35 10.78 0.49
N GLU A 157 14.88 11.98 0.11
CA GLU A 157 15.75 13.13 -0.19
C GLU A 157 15.77 14.19 0.91
N ASP A 158 15.00 14.04 2.00
CA ASP A 158 14.73 15.06 3.03
C ASP A 158 13.83 16.22 2.55
N PHE A 159 13.10 16.79 3.51
CA PHE A 159 12.20 17.93 3.30
C PHE A 159 12.89 19.12 2.63
N ASN A 160 14.17 19.37 2.94
CA ASN A 160 14.91 20.47 2.34
C ASN A 160 15.00 20.37 0.81
N TYR A 161 14.98 19.17 0.24
CA TYR A 161 14.99 18.98 -1.21
C TYR A 161 13.57 18.87 -1.77
N ALA A 162 12.67 18.19 -1.05
CA ALA A 162 11.29 17.98 -1.48
C ALA A 162 10.50 19.27 -1.70
N ILE A 163 10.74 20.30 -0.89
CA ILE A 163 10.07 21.61 -1.06
C ILE A 163 10.36 22.27 -2.42
N GLY A 164 11.40 21.86 -3.15
CA GLY A 164 11.72 22.35 -4.49
C GLY A 164 11.04 21.57 -5.63
N CYS A 165 10.35 20.46 -5.34
CA CYS A 165 9.84 19.53 -6.35
C CYS A 165 8.32 19.66 -6.48
N HIS A 166 7.82 20.12 -7.64
CA HIS A 166 6.39 20.22 -7.98
C HIS A 166 5.50 20.83 -6.88
N MET A 167 6.03 21.86 -6.20
CA MET A 167 5.44 22.40 -4.98
C MET A 167 4.05 23.01 -5.22
N GLU A 168 3.87 23.72 -6.34
CA GLU A 168 2.59 24.34 -6.67
C GLU A 168 1.48 23.28 -6.80
N GLU A 169 1.73 22.23 -7.59
CA GLU A 169 0.79 21.13 -7.76
C GLU A 169 0.52 20.41 -6.44
N VAL A 170 1.56 20.03 -5.71
CA VAL A 170 1.42 19.26 -4.46
C VAL A 170 0.65 20.05 -3.40
N THR A 171 1.00 21.31 -3.18
CA THR A 171 0.35 22.13 -2.16
C THR A 171 -1.09 22.47 -2.53
N GLU A 172 -1.40 22.62 -3.81
CA GLU A 172 -2.78 22.74 -4.29
C GLU A 172 -3.60 21.48 -3.96
N GLN A 173 -3.06 20.28 -4.18
CA GLN A 173 -3.79 19.04 -3.87
C GLN A 173 -3.97 18.85 -2.35
N ILE A 174 -2.95 19.17 -1.54
CA ILE A 174 -3.05 19.14 -0.07
C ILE A 174 -4.16 20.10 0.42
N GLU A 175 -4.22 21.30 -0.14
CA GLU A 175 -5.21 22.31 0.24
C GLU A 175 -6.63 21.93 -0.24
N LYS A 176 -6.78 21.54 -1.50
CA LYS A 176 -8.11 21.39 -2.11
C LYS A 176 -8.69 19.99 -1.96
N ALA A 177 -7.88 18.95 -2.13
CA ALA A 177 -8.33 17.56 -2.12
C ALA A 177 -8.38 16.99 -0.69
N LEU A 178 -7.41 17.36 0.14
CA LEU A 178 -7.35 16.92 1.55
C LEU A 178 -7.91 17.94 2.54
N HIS A 179 -8.20 19.17 2.10
CA HIS A 179 -8.66 20.27 2.95
C HIS A 179 -7.69 20.64 4.07
N LEU A 180 -6.38 20.63 3.79
CA LEU A 180 -5.30 20.91 4.76
C LEU A 180 -4.49 22.17 4.39
N PRO A 181 -5.11 23.37 4.35
CA PRO A 181 -4.43 24.60 3.94
C PRO A 181 -3.20 24.92 4.79
N GLU A 182 -3.25 24.66 6.10
CA GLU A 182 -2.14 24.95 7.02
C GLU A 182 -0.86 24.15 6.68
N ILE A 183 -1.01 22.88 6.26
CA ILE A 183 0.13 22.05 5.86
C ILE A 183 0.69 22.52 4.52
N ALA A 184 -0.19 22.86 3.58
CA ALA A 184 0.21 23.45 2.30
C ALA A 184 1.02 24.74 2.51
N ASP A 185 0.59 25.59 3.45
CA ASP A 185 1.28 26.84 3.76
C ASP A 185 2.66 26.63 4.39
N PHE A 186 2.85 25.63 5.25
CA PHE A 186 4.18 25.30 5.76
C PHE A 186 5.15 24.94 4.61
N ILE A 187 4.70 24.14 3.65
CA ILE A 187 5.51 23.76 2.49
C ILE A 187 5.82 24.99 1.61
N ARG A 188 4.81 25.83 1.33
CA ARG A 188 4.97 27.07 0.55
C ARG A 188 5.96 28.02 1.18
N VAL A 189 5.79 28.33 2.47
CA VAL A 189 6.72 29.22 3.21
C VAL A 189 8.13 28.65 3.16
N SER A 190 8.32 27.34 3.38
CA SER A 190 9.63 26.71 3.29
C SER A 190 10.27 26.88 1.90
N ASN A 191 9.51 26.65 0.83
CA ASN A 191 9.98 26.84 -0.55
C ASN A 191 10.32 28.32 -0.83
N GLU A 192 9.44 29.26 -0.45
CA GLU A 192 9.65 30.69 -0.65
C GLU A 192 10.95 31.18 0.01
N ARG A 193 11.20 30.74 1.25
CA ARG A 193 12.45 31.07 1.96
C ARG A 193 13.66 30.46 1.26
N GLN A 194 13.59 29.20 0.83
CA GLN A 194 14.68 28.55 0.09
C GLN A 194 14.99 29.29 -1.21
N SER A 195 13.97 29.56 -2.02
CA SER A 195 14.07 30.29 -3.29
C SER A 195 14.67 31.68 -3.09
N TYR A 196 14.22 32.41 -2.06
CA TYR A 196 14.77 33.72 -1.72
C TYR A 196 16.29 33.66 -1.46
N PHE A 197 16.76 32.73 -0.63
CA PHE A 197 18.19 32.63 -0.32
C PHE A 197 18.99 32.14 -1.52
N TYR A 198 18.50 31.15 -2.26
CA TYR A 198 19.20 30.63 -3.44
C TYR A 198 19.37 31.72 -4.49
N GLU A 199 18.33 32.50 -4.77
CA GLU A 199 18.38 33.63 -5.70
C GLU A 199 19.33 34.74 -5.20
N LYS A 200 19.27 35.10 -3.92
CA LYS A 200 20.12 36.13 -3.31
C LYS A 200 21.62 35.83 -3.41
N TYR A 201 22.00 34.56 -3.34
CA TYR A 201 23.39 34.13 -3.29
C TYR A 201 23.90 33.46 -4.57
N LYS A 202 23.06 33.21 -5.60
CA LYS A 202 23.44 32.46 -6.81
C LYS A 202 24.72 32.91 -7.51
N ASN A 203 24.98 34.22 -7.55
CA ASN A 203 26.14 34.82 -8.22
C ASN A 203 27.35 35.05 -7.30
N LYS A 204 27.29 34.59 -6.04
CA LYS A 204 28.40 34.74 -5.08
C LYS A 204 29.31 33.52 -5.13
N LYS A 205 30.60 33.70 -4.84
CA LYS A 205 31.53 32.57 -4.61
C LYS A 205 31.00 31.69 -3.48
N ASN A 206 30.86 30.39 -3.74
CA ASN A 206 30.21 29.40 -2.87
C ASN A 206 28.75 29.77 -2.52
N GLY A 207 28.03 30.34 -3.50
CA GLY A 207 26.67 30.86 -3.34
C GLY A 207 25.70 29.84 -2.76
N TYR A 208 25.67 28.62 -3.32
CA TYR A 208 24.80 27.55 -2.86
C TYR A 208 25.00 27.22 -1.37
N PHE A 209 26.24 27.00 -0.95
CA PHE A 209 26.57 26.69 0.44
C PHE A 209 26.16 27.82 1.39
N LYS A 210 26.47 29.07 1.04
CA LYS A 210 26.06 30.25 1.83
C LYS A 210 24.54 30.40 1.92
N ALA A 211 23.85 30.12 0.82
CA ALA A 211 22.39 30.19 0.78
C ALA A 211 21.77 29.15 1.71
N TYR A 212 22.30 27.93 1.68
CA TYR A 212 21.89 26.86 2.59
C TYR A 212 22.17 27.20 4.05
N GLU A 213 23.37 27.68 4.40
CA GLU A 213 23.66 28.13 5.78
C GLU A 213 22.68 29.19 6.26
N LYS A 214 22.37 30.19 5.41
CA LYS A 214 21.42 31.26 5.76
C LYS A 214 19.99 30.77 5.86
N LEU A 215 19.58 29.83 5.01
CA LEU A 215 18.27 29.16 5.12
C LEU A 215 18.15 28.39 6.44
N MET A 216 19.18 27.64 6.82
CA MET A 216 19.21 26.89 8.08
C MET A 216 19.28 27.78 9.32
N GLU A 217 19.59 29.07 9.19
CA GLU A 217 19.50 30.06 10.26
C GLU A 217 18.11 30.72 10.35
N ASP A 218 17.36 30.74 9.25
CA ASP A 218 16.12 31.48 9.07
C ASP A 218 14.98 31.00 10.00
N ALA A 219 14.41 31.93 10.77
CA ALA A 219 13.37 31.60 11.75
C ALA A 219 12.06 31.16 11.09
N ALA A 220 11.66 31.80 9.98
CA ALA A 220 10.43 31.46 9.26
C ALA A 220 10.54 30.05 8.64
N PHE A 221 11.68 29.74 8.01
CA PHE A 221 11.95 28.40 7.49
C PHE A 221 11.91 27.33 8.59
N LYS A 222 12.56 27.57 9.73
CA LYS A 222 12.55 26.63 10.88
C LYS A 222 11.14 26.40 11.41
N GLN A 223 10.36 27.47 11.57
CA GLN A 223 8.99 27.38 12.07
C GLN A 223 8.12 26.58 11.10
N ALA A 224 8.23 26.85 9.79
CA ALA A 224 7.49 26.15 8.76
C ALA A 224 7.88 24.67 8.66
N LYS A 225 9.19 24.34 8.66
CA LYS A 225 9.69 22.96 8.67
C LYS A 225 9.18 22.18 9.89
N ASN A 226 9.22 22.80 11.07
CA ASN A 226 8.70 22.18 12.30
C ASN A 226 7.17 22.02 12.24
N GLY A 227 6.46 22.99 11.68
CA GLY A 227 5.02 22.94 11.45
C GLY A 227 4.63 21.76 10.56
N TYR A 228 5.34 21.57 9.44
CA TYR A 228 5.16 20.41 8.56
C TYR A 228 5.36 19.09 9.32
N TYR A 229 6.50 18.89 9.99
CA TYR A 229 6.76 17.63 10.68
C TYR A 229 5.79 17.35 11.83
N SER A 230 5.34 18.38 12.55
CA SER A 230 4.34 18.23 13.61
C SER A 230 2.97 17.80 13.08
N ASN A 231 2.70 18.05 11.79
CA ASN A 231 1.43 17.72 11.13
C ASN A 231 1.57 16.58 10.09
N LYS A 232 2.76 16.00 9.91
CA LYS A 232 3.01 14.97 8.89
C LYS A 232 2.12 13.75 9.08
N GLU A 233 1.91 13.30 10.31
CA GLU A 233 0.99 12.19 10.60
C GLU A 233 -0.45 12.52 10.21
N HIS A 234 -0.89 13.77 10.39
CA HIS A 234 -2.21 14.21 9.97
C HIS A 234 -2.36 14.17 8.44
N LEU A 235 -1.35 14.64 7.71
CA LEU A 235 -1.31 14.55 6.24
C LEU A 235 -1.43 13.09 5.75
N ILE A 236 -0.65 12.17 6.33
CA ILE A 236 -0.68 10.73 6.00
C ILE A 236 -2.05 10.13 6.30
N ASN A 237 -2.61 10.45 7.47
CA ASN A 237 -3.92 9.96 7.87
C ASN A 237 -5.02 10.44 6.93
N SER A 238 -5.01 11.72 6.55
CA SER A 238 -5.98 12.31 5.62
C SER A 238 -5.84 11.73 4.22
N LEU A 239 -4.62 11.53 3.71
CA LEU A 239 -4.40 10.89 2.40
C LEU A 239 -4.86 9.43 2.40
N TYR A 240 -4.65 8.69 3.48
CA TYR A 240 -5.15 7.32 3.63
C TYR A 240 -6.70 7.26 3.63
N GLU A 241 -7.36 8.19 4.35
CA GLU A 241 -8.82 8.28 4.34
C GLU A 241 -9.39 8.78 3.00
N PHE A 242 -8.65 9.64 2.29
CA PHE A 242 -8.99 10.07 0.93
C PHE A 242 -9.14 8.88 -0.02
N VAL A 243 -8.23 7.89 0.05
CA VAL A 243 -8.37 6.65 -0.73
C VAL A 243 -9.63 5.88 -0.34
N LYS A 244 -9.88 5.70 0.97
CA LYS A 244 -11.05 4.94 1.45
C LYS A 244 -12.37 5.56 0.98
N THR A 245 -12.46 6.88 1.01
CA THR A 245 -13.67 7.61 0.59
C THR A 245 -13.90 7.56 -0.91
N HIS A 246 -12.84 7.45 -1.71
CA HIS A 246 -12.90 7.41 -3.18
C HIS A 246 -12.51 6.06 -3.76
N ILE A 247 -12.69 4.97 -3.02
CA ILE A 247 -12.15 3.64 -3.35
C ILE A 247 -12.49 3.15 -4.77
N ASN A 248 -13.66 3.54 -5.30
CA ASN A 248 -14.13 3.17 -6.63
C ASN A 248 -13.30 3.77 -7.78
N HIS A 249 -12.47 4.78 -7.52
CA HIS A 249 -11.53 5.35 -8.49
C HIS A 249 -10.21 4.57 -8.54
N PHE A 250 -9.92 3.78 -7.51
CA PHE A 250 -8.63 3.11 -7.37
C PHE A 250 -8.66 1.69 -7.95
N PRO A 251 -7.53 1.22 -8.52
CA PRO A 251 -7.37 -0.15 -9.04
C PRO A 251 -7.16 -1.24 -7.98
#